data_AF-A0A6J5YT95-F1
#
_entry.id   AF-A0A6J5YT95-F1
#
_cell.length_a   1.000
_cell.length_b   1.000
_cell.length_c   1.000
_cell.angle_alpha   90.00
_cell.angle_beta   90.00
_cell.angle_gamma   90.00
#
_symmetry.space_group_name_H-M   'P 1'
#
loop_
_entity.id
_entity.type
_entity.pdbx_description
1 polymer ?
#
loop_
_entity_poly.entity_id
_entity_poly.type
_entity_poly.pdbx_seq_one_letter_code
_entity_poly.pdbx_strand_id
1 'polypeptide(L)' 'MESLELFSHVANIGDVRSLVIHPATTTHSQLSPQEQLDAGVTPGLVRLSLGLENIEDIKNDLQAGFEAAKK' A
#
# COMPACT_ATOMS: atom_id res chain seq x y z
N MET A 1 5.17 -3.31 -4.32
CA MET A 1 4.32 -3.90 -3.27
C MET A 1 4.56 -5.39 -3.13
N GLU A 2 4.72 -6.13 -4.24
CA GLU A 2 4.93 -7.60 -4.22
C GLU A 2 6.18 -8.06 -3.46
N SER A 3 7.16 -7.17 -3.26
CA SER A 3 8.38 -7.44 -2.49
C SER A 3 8.25 -7.18 -0.99
N LEU A 4 7.08 -6.79 -0.50
CA LEU A 4 6.80 -6.65 0.94
C LEU A 4 6.41 -8.02 1.49
N GLU A 5 7.05 -8.45 2.57
CA GLU A 5 6.78 -9.75 3.20
C GLU A 5 5.87 -9.62 4.43
N LEU A 6 5.87 -8.46 5.08
CA LEU A 6 5.06 -8.22 6.29
C LEU A 6 3.63 -7.77 5.95
N PHE A 7 3.48 -6.95 4.91
CA PHE A 7 2.18 -6.35 4.58
C PHE A 7 1.26 -7.32 3.81
N SER A 8 0.01 -7.42 4.26
CA SER A 8 -1.03 -8.15 3.53
C SER A 8 -1.74 -7.28 2.49
N HIS A 9 -2.05 -7.85 1.32
CA HIS A 9 -2.71 -7.15 0.22
C HIS A 9 -4.25 -7.18 0.34
N VAL A 10 -4.80 -6.45 1.31
CA VAL A 10 -6.25 -6.42 1.57
C VAL A 10 -6.74 -4.99 1.73
N ALA A 11 -7.94 -4.71 1.21
CA ALA A 11 -8.48 -3.36 1.10
C ALA A 11 -9.08 -2.77 2.39
N ASN A 12 -9.26 -3.56 3.46
CA ASN A 12 -9.78 -3.09 4.74
C ASN A 12 -8.77 -2.16 5.47
N ILE A 13 -9.20 -1.59 6.59
CA ILE A 13 -8.42 -0.67 7.44
C ILE A 13 -8.66 -1.06 8.91
N GLY A 14 -7.65 -0.89 9.77
CA GLY A 14 -7.78 -1.09 11.23
C GLY A 14 -7.67 -2.54 11.68
N ASP A 15 -6.99 -3.39 10.90
CA ASP A 15 -6.62 -4.76 11.29
C ASP A 15 -5.40 -4.72 12.24
N VAL A 16 -5.21 -5.78 13.02
CA VAL A 16 -4.00 -5.98 13.84
C VAL A 16 -2.76 -6.23 12.97
N ARG A 17 -2.96 -6.68 11.72
CA ARG A 17 -1.90 -6.84 10.71
C ARG A 17 -1.78 -5.60 9.84
N SER A 18 -0.56 -5.29 9.44
CA SER A 18 -0.24 -4.25 8.48
C SER A 18 -0.73 -4.61 7.07
N LEU A 19 -1.38 -3.66 6.40
CA LEU A 19 -2.01 -3.84 5.11
C LEU A 19 -1.47 -2.84 4.09
N VAL A 20 -1.37 -3.26 2.82
CA VAL A 20 -0.93 -2.43 1.70
C VAL A 20 -1.86 -2.62 0.51
N ILE A 21 -2.22 -1.50 -0.15
CA ILE A 21 -2.91 -1.54 -1.44
C ILE A 21 -2.42 -0.44 -2.38
N HIS A 22 -2.69 -0.63 -3.67
CA HIS A 22 -2.62 0.41 -4.69
C HIS A 22 -4.04 0.87 -5.04
N PRO A 23 -4.52 2.02 -4.52
CA PRO A 23 -5.93 2.41 -4.64
C PRO A 23 -6.44 2.48 -6.08
N ALA A 24 -5.62 2.97 -7.02
CA ALA A 24 -5.99 3.13 -8.43
C ALA A 24 -6.36 1.80 -9.11
N THR A 25 -5.76 0.66 -8.70
CA THR A 25 -6.09 -0.67 -9.25
C THR A 25 -6.87 -1.54 -8.27
N THR A 26 -7.32 -1.00 -7.14
CA THR A 26 -8.09 -1.74 -6.13
C THR A 26 -9.36 -0.98 -5.77
N THR A 27 -9.37 -0.25 -4.67
CA THR A 27 -10.56 0.41 -4.10
C THR A 27 -11.19 1.47 -5.01
N HIS A 28 -10.39 2.10 -5.89
CA HIS A 28 -10.84 3.14 -6.81
C HIS A 28 -10.79 2.67 -8.28
N SER A 29 -10.65 1.37 -8.52
CA SER A 29 -10.52 0.78 -9.86
C SER A 29 -11.73 1.00 -10.78
N GLN A 30 -12.91 1.30 -10.21
CA GLN A 30 -14.12 1.58 -10.97
C GLN A 30 -14.21 3.03 -11.49
N LEU A 31 -13.37 3.93 -10.97
CA LEU A 31 -13.30 5.32 -11.42
C LEU A 31 -12.42 5.45 -12.67
N SER A 32 -12.74 6.41 -13.53
CA SER A 32 -11.85 6.79 -14.63
C SER A 32 -10.55 7.42 -14.09
N PRO A 33 -9.46 7.44 -14.88
CA PRO A 33 -8.20 8.05 -14.44
C PRO A 33 -8.34 9.51 -13.98
N GLN A 34 -9.23 10.29 -14.61
CA GLN A 34 -9.48 11.67 -14.21
C GLN A 34 -10.22 11.74 -12.87
N GLU A 35 -11.26 10.93 -12.68
CA GLU A 35 -11.99 10.87 -11.41
C GLU A 35 -11.11 10.36 -10.26
N GLN A 36 -10.16 9.46 -10.53
CA GLN A 36 -9.16 9.05 -9.54
C GLN A 36 -8.30 10.24 -9.12
N LEU A 37 -7.78 11.02 -10.08
CA LEU A 37 -6.97 12.21 -9.79
C LEU A 37 -7.76 13.26 -9.03
N ASP A 38 -9.01 13.51 -9.40
CA ASP A 38 -9.90 14.45 -8.72
C ASP A 38 -10.22 14.02 -7.27
N ALA A 39 -10.25 12.71 -7.02
CA ALA A 39 -10.35 12.12 -5.67
C ALA A 39 -9.02 12.07 -4.90
N GLY A 40 -7.92 12.60 -5.47
CA GLY A 40 -6.59 12.58 -4.85
C GLY A 40 -5.85 11.25 -4.98
N VAL A 41 -6.32 10.32 -5.82
CA VAL A 41 -5.68 9.04 -6.10
C VAL A 41 -4.78 9.18 -7.34
N THR A 42 -3.48 9.25 -7.12
CA THR A 42 -2.50 9.25 -8.21
C THR A 42 -2.17 7.82 -8.65
N PRO A 43 -1.71 7.61 -9.91
CA PRO A 43 -1.32 6.29 -10.41
C PRO A 43 -0.14 5.62 -9.67
N GLY A 44 0.58 6.37 -8.83
CA GLY A 44 1.67 5.85 -8.00
C GLY A 44 1.33 5.78 -6.52
N LEU A 45 0.10 6.10 -6.13
CA LEU A 45 -0.30 6.15 -4.73
C LEU A 45 -0.30 4.74 -4.12
N VAL A 46 0.47 4.56 -3.06
CA VAL A 46 0.43 3.36 -2.21
C VAL A 46 -0.18 3.76 -0.87
N ARG A 47 -1.19 3.01 -0.42
CA ARG A 47 -1.83 3.22 0.89
C ARG A 47 -1.39 2.13 1.85
N LEU A 48 -0.90 2.54 3.01
CA LEU A 48 -0.57 1.65 4.13
C LEU A 48 -1.60 1.81 5.25
N SER A 49 -2.05 0.70 5.82
CA SER A 49 -2.76 0.65 7.11
C SER A 49 -1.85 -0.08 8.07
N LEU A 50 -1.27 0.62 9.05
CA LEU A 50 -0.32 0.03 9.99
C LEU A 50 -1.06 -0.79 11.05
N GLY A 51 -0.60 -2.03 11.24
CA GLY A 51 -1.05 -2.93 12.30
C GLY A 51 -0.30 -2.67 13.62
N LEU A 52 -0.20 -3.72 14.43
CA LEU A 52 0.41 -3.69 15.76
C LEU A 52 1.78 -4.38 15.82
N GLU A 53 2.40 -4.64 14.66
CA GLU A 53 3.73 -5.23 14.59
C GLU A 53 4.81 -4.31 15.17
N ASN A 54 6.01 -4.86 15.38
CA ASN A 54 7.15 -4.06 15.83
C ASN A 54 7.49 -3.02 14.75
N ILE A 55 7.68 -1.77 15.19
CA ILE A 55 7.99 -0.66 14.30
C ILE A 55 9.29 -0.86 13.49
N GLU A 56 10.27 -1.55 14.04
CA GLU A 56 11.53 -1.82 13.34
C GLU A 56 11.34 -2.87 12.23
N ASP A 57 10.48 -3.87 12.45
CA ASP A 57 10.14 -4.86 11.41
C ASP A 57 9.39 -4.20 10.25
N ILE A 58 8.44 -3.30 10.55
CA ILE A 58 7.72 -2.51 9.54
C ILE A 58 8.69 -1.66 8.71
N LYS A 59 9.63 -0.97 9.35
CA LYS A 59 10.63 -0.15 8.65
C LYS A 59 11.55 -0.99 7.77
N ASN A 60 12.03 -2.12 8.28
CA ASN A 60 12.92 -3.02 7.55
C ASN A 60 12.23 -3.58 6.29
N ASP A 61 10.96 -3.99 6.40
CA ASP A 61 10.19 -4.50 5.27
C ASP A 61 9.95 -3.41 4.21
N LEU A 62 9.56 -2.20 4.63
CA LEU A 62 9.42 -1.06 3.71
C LEU A 62 10.75 -0.71 3.02
N GLN A 63 11.87 -0.74 3.75
CA GLN A 63 13.18 -0.49 3.17
C GLN A 63 13.53 -1.52 2.10
N ALA A 64 13.31 -2.81 2.37
CA ALA A 64 13.51 -3.88 1.39
C ALA A 64 12.61 -3.68 0.16
N GLY A 65 11.34 -3.33 0.35
CA GLY A 65 10.40 -3.02 -0.72
C GLY A 65 10.83 -1.84 -1.59
N PHE A 66 11.34 -0.76 -0.99
CA PHE A 66 11.87 0.39 -1.73
C PHE A 66 13.15 0.06 -2.50
N GLU A 67 14.07 -0.72 -1.93
CA GLU A 67 15.28 -1.16 -2.64
C GLU A 67 14.95 -2.06 -3.83
N ALA A 68 13.96 -2.95 -3.70
CA ALA A 68 13.49 -3.78 -4.80
C ALA A 68 12.89 -2.97 -5.95
N ALA A 69 12.14 -1.89 -5.64
CA ALA A 69 11.49 -1.04 -6.63
C ALA A 69 12.44 -0.09 -7.40
N LYS A 70 13.68 0.09 -6.94
CA LYS A 70 14.69 0.90 -7.65
C LYS A 70 15.31 0.19 -8.85
N LYS A 71 15.13 -1.13 -8.96
CA LYS A 71 15.67 -1.97 -10.04
C LYS A 71 14.71 -2.01 -11.21
#